data_AF-A0A816HP09-F1
#
_entry.id   AF-A0A816HP09-F1
#
_cell.length_a   1.000
_cell.length_b   1.000
_cell.length_c   1.000
_cell.angle_alpha   90.00
_cell.angle_beta   90.00
_cell.angle_gamma   90.00
#
_symmetry.space_group_name_H-M   'P 1'
#
loop_
_entity.id
_entity.type
_entity.pdbx_description
1 polymer ?
#
loop_
_entity_poly.entity_id
_entity_poly.type
_entity_poly.pdbx_seq_one_letter_code
_entity_poly.pdbx_strand_id
1 'polypeptide(L)'
;GPTINKLLTALNECTEWGQVFILDAISNYAPKDDKEAQSICERITPRLAHANAAVVLSAVKVLMKFLELIDQHSEFVQNLHRKLAPPLVTLLSAEPEIQYV
;
A
#
# COMPACT_ATOMS: atom_id res chain seq x y z
N GLY A 1 11.85 -2.46 11.26
CA GLY A 1 13.32 -2.58 11.47
C GLY A 1 14.11 -1.55 10.66
N PRO A 2 15.41 -1.28 10.88
CA PRO A 2 16.12 -0.18 10.20
C PRO A 2 16.09 -0.25 8.67
N THR A 3 16.03 -1.46 8.10
CA THR A 3 15.89 -1.68 6.65
C THR A 3 14.55 -1.22 6.09
N ILE A 4 13.42 -1.42 6.80
CA ILE A 4 12.10 -0.99 6.31
C ILE A 4 12.02 0.52 6.18
N ASN A 5 12.62 1.24 7.14
CA ASN A 5 12.63 2.70 7.12
C ASN A 5 13.42 3.26 5.94
N LYS A 6 14.55 2.62 5.59
CA LYS A 6 15.33 2.98 4.39
C LYS A 6 14.53 2.76 3.11
N LEU A 7 13.85 1.62 2.99
CA LEU A 7 12.99 1.32 1.83
C LEU A 7 11.84 2.32 1.71
N LEU A 8 11.17 2.64 2.79
CA LEU A 8 10.08 3.63 2.80
C LEU A 8 10.56 5.06 2.53
N THR A 9 11.83 5.38 2.82
CA THR A 9 12.43 6.66 2.40
C THR A 9 12.71 6.63 0.90
N ALA A 10 13.34 5.57 0.40
CA ALA A 10 13.60 5.40 -1.03
C ALA A 10 12.32 5.36 -1.88
N LEU A 11 11.20 4.89 -1.33
CA LEU A 11 9.88 4.91 -1.96
C LEU A 11 9.46 6.31 -2.43
N ASN A 12 9.90 7.37 -1.73
CA ASN A 12 9.56 8.75 -2.08
C ASN A 12 10.42 9.34 -3.20
N GLU A 13 11.58 8.74 -3.48
CA GLU A 13 12.62 9.31 -4.36
C GLU A 13 12.84 8.49 -5.63
N CYS A 14 12.29 7.27 -5.69
CA CYS A 14 12.48 6.37 -6.82
C CYS A 14 11.41 6.53 -7.91
N THR A 15 11.76 6.03 -9.11
CA THR A 15 10.86 5.93 -10.24
C THR A 15 9.67 5.02 -9.93
N GLU A 16 8.64 5.07 -10.76
CA GLU A 16 7.39 4.33 -10.58
C GLU A 16 7.64 2.81 -10.50
N TRP A 17 8.52 2.29 -11.36
CA TRP A 17 8.95 0.89 -11.30
C TRP A 17 9.73 0.58 -10.02
N GLY A 18 10.59 1.50 -9.58
CA GLY A 18 11.27 1.38 -8.29
C GLY A 18 10.28 1.30 -7.12
N GLN A 19 9.21 2.08 -7.16
CA GLN A 19 8.15 2.04 -6.15
C GLN A 19 7.44 0.69 -6.14
N VAL A 20 7.11 0.13 -7.31
CA VAL A 20 6.52 -1.21 -7.43
C VAL A 20 7.43 -2.26 -6.79
N PHE A 21 8.72 -2.29 -7.13
CA PHE A 21 9.67 -3.24 -6.55
C PHE A 21 9.81 -3.09 -5.03
N ILE A 22 9.83 -1.86 -4.53
CA ILE A 22 9.90 -1.58 -3.09
C ILE A 22 8.63 -2.06 -2.40
N LEU A 23 7.45 -1.73 -2.92
CA LEU A 23 6.16 -2.14 -2.36
C LEU A 23 6.03 -3.67 -2.34
N ASP A 24 6.49 -4.34 -3.40
CA ASP A 24 6.54 -5.80 -3.47
C ASP A 24 7.46 -6.40 -2.40
N ALA A 25 8.65 -5.83 -2.21
CA ALA A 25 9.55 -6.25 -1.15
C ALA A 25 8.92 -6.04 0.25
N ILE A 26 8.25 -4.91 0.46
CA ILE A 26 7.54 -4.60 1.72
C ILE A 26 6.38 -5.58 1.94
N SER A 27 5.69 -6.03 0.89
CA SER A 27 4.60 -7.01 1.02
C SER A 27 5.07 -8.35 1.59
N ASN A 28 6.38 -8.65 1.52
CA ASN A 28 6.96 -9.85 2.11
C ASN A 28 7.51 -9.63 3.52
N TYR A 29 7.52 -8.39 4.01
CA TYR A 29 7.90 -8.06 5.38
C TYR A 29 6.78 -8.44 6.35
N ALA A 30 7.15 -8.98 7.51
CA ALA A 30 6.25 -9.20 8.63
C ALA A 30 6.48 -8.09 9.69
N PRO A 31 5.54 -7.15 9.86
CA PRO A 31 5.59 -6.19 10.95
C PRO A 31 5.68 -6.88 12.31
N LYS A 32 6.39 -6.25 13.24
CA LYS A 32 6.61 -6.79 14.59
C LYS A 32 5.39 -6.69 15.49
N ASP A 33 4.61 -5.64 15.30
CA ASP A 33 3.42 -5.33 16.09
C ASP A 33 2.46 -4.44 15.28
N ASP A 34 1.24 -4.29 15.80
CA ASP A 34 0.19 -3.44 15.22
C ASP A 34 0.68 -2.01 14.97
N LYS A 35 1.53 -1.47 15.84
CA LYS A 35 2.02 -0.09 15.72
C LYS A 35 2.97 0.07 14.53
N GLU A 36 3.87 -0.89 14.31
CA GLU A 36 4.74 -0.91 13.14
C GLU A 36 3.91 -1.10 11.86
N ALA A 37 2.92 -2.00 11.87
CA ALA A 37 2.02 -2.23 10.74
C ALA A 37 1.25 -0.95 10.37
N GLN A 38 0.64 -0.27 11.36
CA GLN A 38 -0.06 1.00 11.17
C GLN A 38 0.88 2.08 10.60
N SER A 39 2.07 2.25 11.19
CA SER A 39 3.04 3.24 10.73
C SER A 39 3.49 3.02 9.28
N ILE A 40 3.68 1.76 8.87
CA ILE A 40 4.00 1.44 7.48
C ILE A 40 2.81 1.76 6.56
N CYS A 41 1.60 1.37 6.96
CA CYS A 41 0.38 1.63 6.19
C CYS A 41 0.14 3.13 5.96
N GLU A 42 0.34 3.97 6.98
CA GLU A 42 0.23 5.42 6.87
C GLU A 42 1.19 5.99 5.82
N ARG A 43 2.43 5.50 5.80
CA ARG A 43 3.46 5.95 4.85
C ARG A 43 3.19 5.48 3.42
N ILE A 44 2.51 4.35 3.23
CA ILE A 44 2.16 3.81 1.91
C ILE A 44 0.87 4.41 1.38
N THR A 45 -0.06 4.81 2.25
CA THR A 45 -1.39 5.36 1.88
C THR A 45 -1.35 6.42 0.77
N PRO A 46 -0.40 7.39 0.73
CA PRO A 46 -0.33 8.38 -0.35
C PRO A 46 -0.14 7.79 -1.74
N ARG A 47 0.38 6.56 -1.87
CA ARG A 47 0.55 5.86 -3.16
C ARG A 47 -0.77 5.44 -3.80
N LEU A 48 -1.88 5.43 -3.04
CA LEU A 48 -3.21 5.14 -3.57
C LEU A 48 -3.71 6.19 -4.59
N ALA A 49 -3.15 7.40 -4.56
CA ALA A 49 -3.49 8.48 -5.48
C ALA A 49 -2.52 8.58 -6.68
N HIS A 50 -1.67 7.57 -6.89
CA HIS A 50 -0.68 7.59 -7.96
C HIS A 50 -1.33 7.40 -9.34
N ALA A 51 -0.81 8.06 -10.38
CA ALA A 51 -1.36 7.96 -11.73
C ALA A 51 -1.15 6.57 -12.36
N ASN A 52 -0.01 5.94 -12.08
CA ASN A 52 0.30 4.59 -12.55
C ASN A 52 -0.42 3.51 -11.72
N ALA A 53 -1.29 2.73 -12.38
CA ALA A 53 -2.07 1.65 -11.78
C ALA A 53 -1.22 0.55 -11.12
N ALA A 54 -0.04 0.23 -11.66
CA ALA A 54 0.84 -0.78 -11.07
C ALA A 54 1.33 -0.37 -9.67
N VAL A 55 1.61 0.93 -9.47
CA VAL A 55 1.99 1.48 -8.15
C VAL A 55 0.80 1.39 -7.20
N VAL A 56 -0.40 1.74 -7.67
CA VAL A 56 -1.63 1.67 -6.86
C VAL A 56 -1.92 0.23 -6.43
N LEU A 57 -1.90 -0.73 -7.35
CA LEU A 57 -2.14 -2.16 -7.04
C LEU A 57 -1.10 -2.73 -6.08
N SER A 58 0.17 -2.37 -6.27
CA SER A 58 1.26 -2.79 -5.36
C SER A 58 1.06 -2.23 -3.95
N ALA A 59 0.59 -0.97 -3.84
CA ALA A 59 0.26 -0.36 -2.56
C ALA A 59 -0.94 -1.04 -1.90
N VAL A 60 -2.03 -1.29 -2.66
CA VAL A 60 -3.21 -2.02 -2.18
C VAL A 60 -2.82 -3.39 -1.64
N LYS A 61 -1.98 -4.14 -2.34
CA LYS A 61 -1.49 -5.46 -1.88
C LYS A 61 -0.85 -5.38 -0.50
N VAL A 62 0.04 -4.42 -0.27
CA VAL A 62 0.69 -4.25 1.03
C VAL A 62 -0.33 -3.88 2.11
N LEU A 63 -1.20 -2.90 1.82
CA LEU A 63 -2.20 -2.42 2.79
C LEU A 63 -3.16 -3.53 3.20
N MET A 64 -3.67 -4.33 2.25
CA MET A 64 -4.56 -5.46 2.55
C MET A 64 -3.87 -6.51 3.43
N LYS A 65 -2.62 -6.86 3.12
CA LYS A 65 -1.86 -7.84 3.91
C LYS A 65 -1.60 -7.36 5.34
N PHE A 66 -1.32 -6.07 5.52
CA PHE A 66 -1.04 -5.53 6.85
C PHE A 66 -2.31 -5.23 7.65
N LEU A 67 -3.44 -4.99 6.98
CA LEU A 67 -4.74 -4.89 7.62
C LEU A 67 -5.09 -6.16 8.39
N GLU A 68 -4.75 -7.35 7.89
CA GLU A 68 -4.98 -8.63 8.59
C GLU A 68 -4.22 -8.75 9.93
N LEU A 69 -3.20 -7.90 10.14
CA LEU A 69 -2.35 -7.90 11.32
C LEU A 69 -2.75 -6.85 12.37
N ILE A 70 -3.71 -5.99 12.07
CA ILE A 70 -4.15 -4.89 12.95
C ILE A 70 -5.54 -5.22 13.50
N ASP A 71 -5.85 -4.76 14.72
CA ASP A 71 -7.22 -4.84 15.26
C ASP A 71 -8.26 -4.25 14.27
N GLN A 72 -9.15 -5.12 13.80
CA GLN A 72 -10.20 -4.81 12.82
C GLN A 72 -11.22 -3.79 13.34
N HIS A 73 -11.35 -3.66 14.66
CA HIS A 73 -12.27 -2.69 15.28
C HIS A 73 -11.64 -1.31 15.45
N SER A 74 -10.35 -1.15 15.15
CA SER A 74 -9.66 0.12 15.29
C SER A 74 -10.16 1.17 14.28
N GLU A 75 -10.22 2.43 14.72
CA GLU A 75 -10.55 3.56 13.83
C GLU A 75 -9.60 3.66 12.65
N PHE A 76 -8.35 3.21 12.82
CA PHE A 76 -7.35 3.14 11.77
C PHE A 76 -7.82 2.28 10.59
N VAL A 77 -8.24 1.04 10.87
CA VAL A 77 -8.72 0.09 9.85
C VAL A 77 -9.94 0.66 9.13
N GLN A 78 -10.92 1.19 9.87
CA GLN A 78 -12.11 1.80 9.28
C GLN A 78 -11.76 2.98 8.35
N ASN A 79 -10.82 3.83 8.75
CA ASN A 79 -10.36 4.95 7.94
C ASN A 79 -9.59 4.48 6.71
N LEU A 80 -8.77 3.43 6.83
CA LEU A 80 -8.02 2.90 5.70
C LEU A 80 -8.95 2.24 4.66
N HIS A 81 -9.99 1.53 5.08
CA HIS A 81 -11.02 1.00 4.17
C HIS A 81 -11.70 2.11 3.35
N ARG A 82 -12.06 3.23 3.99
CA ARG A 82 -12.62 4.39 3.28
C ARG A 82 -11.66 4.96 2.24
N LYS A 83 -10.35 4.96 2.51
CA LYS A 83 -9.32 5.43 1.57
C LYS A 83 -9.04 4.43 0.44
N LEU A 84 -9.26 3.14 0.67
CA LEU A 84 -9.12 2.08 -0.34
C LEU A 84 -10.28 2.02 -1.34
N ALA A 85 -11.48 2.44 -0.95
CA ALA A 85 -12.64 2.36 -1.84
C ALA A 85 -12.51 3.17 -3.15
N PRO A 86 -12.12 4.46 -3.15
CA PRO A 86 -11.95 5.23 -4.38
C PRO A 86 -10.95 4.63 -5.40
N PRO A 87 -9.70 4.27 -5.03
CA PRO A 87 -8.74 3.75 -6.00
C PRO A 87 -9.16 2.41 -6.60
N LEU A 88 -9.85 1.54 -5.86
CA LEU A 88 -10.37 0.28 -6.39
C LEU A 88 -11.45 0.53 -7.46
N VAL A 89 -12.34 1.50 -7.24
CA VAL A 89 -13.35 1.89 -8.23
C VAL A 89 -12.70 2.47 -9.49
N THR A 90 -11.68 3.33 -9.32
CA THR A 90 -10.94 3.91 -10.45
C THR A 90 -10.24 2.84 -11.27
N LEU A 91 -9.62 1.84 -10.63
CA LEU A 91 -8.96 0.72 -11.32
C LEU A 91 -9.95 -0.11 -12.14
N LEU A 92 -11.14 -0.39 -11.61
CA LEU A 92 -12.21 -1.07 -12.34
C LEU A 92 -12.80 -0.25 -13.50
N SER A 93 -12.55 1.07 -13.52
CA SER A 93 -12.99 1.98 -14.57
C SER A 93 -11.88 2.30 -15.59
N ALA A 94 -10.69 1.72 -15.43
CA ALA A 94 -9.55 1.90 -16.32
C ALA A 94 -9.74 1.13 -17.64
N GLU A 95 -8.78 1.23 -18.56
CA GLU A 95 -8.80 0.45 -19.82
C GLU A 95 -8.98 -1.05 -19.55
N PRO A 96 -9.67 -1.80 -20.44
CA PRO A 96 -10.01 -3.21 -20.22
C PRO A 96 -8.81 -4.05 -19.78
N GLU A 97 -7.64 -3.81 -20.37
CA GLU A 97 -6.39 -4.50 -20.06
C GLU A 97 -5.98 -4.37 -18.60
N ILE A 98 -6.29 -3.25 -17.95
CA ILE A 98 -5.99 -2.99 -16.53
C ILE A 98 -7.09 -3.58 -15.63
N GLN A 99 -8.32 -3.73 -16.13
CA GLN A 99 -9.44 -4.33 -15.38
C GLN A 99 -9.27 -5.85 -15.15
N TYR A 100 -8.53 -6.54 -16.03
CA TYR A 100 -8.39 -8.01 -16.02
C TYR A 100 -7.03 -8.53 -15.52
N VAL A 101 -6.15 -7.64 -15.02
CA VAL A 101 -4.83 -8.00 -14.45
C VAL A 101 -4.93 -8.34 -12.97
#